data_AF-A0A2A3MNE3-F1
#
_entry.id   AF-A0A2A3MNE3-F1
#
_cell.length_a   1.000
_cell.length_b   1.000
_cell.length_c   1.000
_cell.angle_alpha   90.00
_cell.angle_beta   90.00
_cell.angle_gamma   90.00
#
_symmetry.space_group_name_H-M   'P 1'
#
loop_
_entity.id
_entity.type
_entity.pdbx_description
1 polymer ?
#
loop_
_entity_poly.entity_id
_entity_poly.type
_entity_poly.pdbx_seq_one_letter_code
_entity_poly.pdbx_strand_id
1 'polypeptide(L)' 'DHGVEELTDMLSQARLTTKAWHQFLDDFIDDPELAARFKAHKLR' A
#
# COMPACT_ATOMS: atom_id res chain seq x y z
N ASP A 1 -8.11 0.99 -16.48
CA ASP A 1 -7.43 1.93 -15.56
C ASP A 1 -8.14 2.19 -14.23
N HIS A 2 -8.98 1.29 -13.70
CA HIS A 2 -9.74 1.55 -12.45
C HIS A 2 -8.96 1.24 -11.16
N GLY A 3 -7.97 0.34 -11.20
CA GLY A 3 -7.22 -0.02 -10.00
C GLY A 3 -6.36 1.10 -9.43
N VAL A 4 -5.90 2.06 -10.27
CA VAL A 4 -5.10 3.20 -9.78
C VAL A 4 -5.98 4.25 -9.07
N GLU A 5 -7.22 4.44 -9.53
CA GLU A 5 -8.19 5.32 -8.86
C GLU A 5 -8.58 4.75 -7.48
N GLU A 6 -8.87 3.45 -7.40
CA GLU A 6 -9.16 2.78 -6.12
C GLU A 6 -7.96 2.87 -5.16
N LEU A 7 -6.74 2.66 -5.65
CA LEU A 7 -5.54 2.82 -4.82
C LEU A 7 -5.37 4.26 -4.32
N THR A 8 -5.72 5.25 -5.14
CA THR A 8 -5.62 6.67 -4.76
C THR A 8 -6.63 7.04 -3.68
N ASP A 9 -7.84 6.47 -3.74
CA ASP A 9 -8.86 6.64 -2.69
C ASP A 9 -8.44 5.95 -1.39
N MET A 10 -7.97 4.71 -1.48
CA MET A 10 -7.44 3.96 -0.33
C MET A 10 -6.26 4.69 0.32
N LEU A 11 -5.33 5.24 -0.48
CA LEU A 11 -4.22 6.08 -0.02
C LEU A 11 -4.69 7.36 0.68
N SER A 12 -5.75 7.98 0.19
CA SER A 12 -6.32 9.19 0.78
C SER A 12 -6.89 8.90 2.17
N GLN A 13 -7.56 7.75 2.35
CA GLN A 13 -8.03 7.28 3.66
C GLN A 13 -6.88 6.87 4.58
N ALA A 14 -5.89 6.16 4.05
CA ALA A 14 -4.72 5.70 4.79
C ALA A 14 -3.89 6.87 5.36
N ARG A 15 -3.83 8.00 4.65
CA ARG A 15 -3.11 9.21 5.09
C ARG A 15 -3.76 9.94 6.27
N LEU A 16 -5.02 9.67 6.59
CA LEU A 16 -5.74 10.39 7.66
C LEU A 16 -5.20 10.07 9.06
N THR A 17 -4.72 8.84 9.27
CA THR A 17 -4.19 8.41 10.57
C THR A 17 -3.06 7.41 10.42
N THR A 18 -2.14 7.40 11.37
CA THR A 18 -1.08 6.38 11.43
C THR A 18 -1.64 4.96 11.52
N LYS A 19 -2.81 4.78 12.14
CA LYS A 19 -3.48 3.47 12.21
C LYS A 19 -4.01 3.02 10.85
N ALA A 20 -4.70 3.91 10.12
CA ALA A 20 -5.20 3.63 8.77
C ALA A 20 -4.06 3.37 7.79
N TRP A 21 -2.94 4.06 7.95
CA TRP A 21 -1.72 3.80 7.19
C TRP A 21 -1.17 2.38 7.40
N HIS A 22 -1.10 1.92 8.65
CA HIS A 22 -0.65 0.54 8.93
C HIS A 22 -1.64 -0.50 8.38
N GLN A 23 -2.95 -0.27 8.48
CA GLN A 23 -3.95 -1.18 7.91
C GLN A 23 -3.85 -1.27 6.39
N PHE A 24 -3.73 -0.13 5.70
CA PHE A 24 -3.52 -0.08 4.26
C PHE A 24 -2.24 -0.82 3.86
N LEU A 25 -1.15 -0.63 4.62
CA LEU A 25 0.09 -1.35 4.37
C LEU A 25 -0.06 -2.86 4.60
N ASP A 26 -0.77 -3.30 5.64
CA ASP A 26 -1.01 -4.73 5.89
C ASP A 26 -1.81 -5.34 4.73
N ASP A 27 -2.92 -4.72 4.32
CA ASP A 27 -3.76 -5.20 3.23
C ASP A 27 -3.02 -5.18 1.88
N PHE A 28 -2.13 -4.20 1.67
CA PHE A 28 -1.35 -4.06 0.43
C PHE A 28 -0.09 -4.95 0.39
N ILE A 29 0.46 -5.32 1.56
CA ILE A 29 1.63 -6.20 1.73
C ILE A 29 1.21 -7.66 1.92
N ASP A 30 -0.08 -7.94 2.15
CA ASP A 30 -0.61 -9.32 2.22
C ASP A 30 -0.37 -10.09 0.91
N ASP A 31 -0.18 -9.40 -0.21
CA ASP A 31 0.35 -10.00 -1.43
C ASP A 31 1.89 -10.18 -1.32
N PRO A 32 2.37 -11.44 -1.23
CA PRO A 32 3.79 -11.73 -1.02
C PRO A 32 4.67 -11.32 -2.21
N GLU A 33 4.12 -11.21 -3.43
CA GLU A 33 4.85 -10.74 -4.60
C GLU A 33 5.06 -9.22 -4.54
N LEU A 34 4.00 -8.47 -4.19
CA LEU A 34 4.07 -7.03 -3.96
C LEU A 34 5.00 -6.70 -2.80
N ALA A 35 4.89 -7.42 -1.70
CA ALA A 35 5.80 -7.32 -0.55
C ALA A 35 7.27 -7.54 -0.95
N ALA A 36 7.53 -8.56 -1.77
CA ALA A 36 8.87 -8.86 -2.27
C ALA A 36 9.42 -7.75 -3.18
N ARG A 37 8.59 -7.22 -4.10
CA ARG A 37 8.97 -6.12 -5.01
C ARG A 37 9.22 -4.82 -4.25
N PHE A 38 8.43 -4.50 -3.23
CA PHE A 38 8.61 -3.30 -2.40
C PHE A 38 9.87 -3.39 -1.53
N LYS A 39 10.15 -4.56 -0.95
CA LYS A 39 11.41 -4.84 -0.23
C LYS A 39 12.61 -4.78 -1.17
N ALA A 40 12.48 -5.25 -2.41
CA ALA A 40 13.52 -5.14 -3.43
C ALA A 40 13.78 -3.69 -3.87
N HIS A 41 12.74 -2.84 -3.89
CA HIS A 41 12.88 -1.40 -4.17
C HIS A 41 13.50 -0.58 -3.03
N LYS A 42 13.71 -1.16 -1.85
CA LYS A 42 14.47 -0.53 -0.75
C LYS A 42 15.99 -0.73 -0.81
N LEU A 43 16.54 -1.31 -1.88
CA LEU A 43 17.99 -1.35 -2.08
C LEU A 43 18.41 -0.59 -3.35
N ARG A 44 18.55 0.73 -3.21
CA ARG A 44 19.65 1.51 -3.81
C ARG A 44 19.85 2.81 -3.06
#